data_AF-A0A2X2K3T3-F1
#
_entry.id   AF-A0A2X2K3T3-F1
#
_cell.length_a   1.000
_cell.length_b   1.000
_cell.length_c   1.000
_cell.angle_alpha   90.00
_cell.angle_beta   90.00
_cell.angle_gamma   90.00
#
_symmetry.space_group_name_H-M   'P 1'
#
loop_
_entity.id
_entity.type
_entity.pdbx_description
1 polymer ?
#
loop_
_entity_poly.entity_id
_entity_poly.type
_entity_poly.pdbx_seq_one_letter_code
_entity_poly.pdbx_strand_id
1 'polypeptide(L)'
;MQLTVSLIWGIVVSVPPQQPIAKLEVNAAQKLVNAGNQRLKILTIAYCKNNSKENCKIQTVNKNIFPGQERNLESISGYDKIVVKYNNWITKDNGEFELAVH
;
A
#
# COMPACT_ATOMS: atom_id res chain seq x y z
N MET A 1 -23.54 -46.54 3.08
CA MET A 1 -23.28 -45.13 3.45
C MET A 1 -22.65 -44.47 2.24
N GLN A 2 -23.33 -43.48 1.65
CA GLN A 2 -22.87 -42.82 0.42
C GLN A 2 -22.47 -41.39 0.78
N LEU A 3 -21.20 -41.06 0.60
CA LEU A 3 -20.65 -39.74 0.90
C LEU A 3 -20.71 -38.89 -0.37
N THR A 4 -21.50 -37.81 -0.34
CA THR A 4 -21.57 -36.85 -1.44
C THR A 4 -20.69 -35.66 -1.12
N VAL A 5 -19.65 -35.44 -1.94
CA VAL A 5 -18.74 -34.30 -1.81
C VAL A 5 -19.12 -33.27 -2.86
N SER A 6 -19.25 -32.01 -2.46
CA SER A 6 -19.43 -30.87 -3.36
C SER A 6 -18.25 -29.92 -3.21
N LEU A 7 -17.63 -29.59 -4.34
CA LEU A 7 -16.50 -28.67 -4.43
C LEU A 7 -16.97 -27.36 -5.07
N ILE A 8 -16.83 -26.26 -4.34
CA ILE A 8 -17.09 -24.91 -4.86
C ILE A 8 -15.76 -24.19 -4.97
N TRP A 9 -15.47 -23.64 -6.16
CA TRP A 9 -14.31 -22.80 -6.40
C TRP A 9 -14.77 -21.40 -6.80
N GLY A 10 -14.01 -20.39 -6.36
CA GLY A 10 -14.23 -19.00 -6.71
C GLY A 10 -12.97 -18.40 -7.32
N ILE A 11 -13.14 -17.52 -8.30
CA ILE A 11 -12.06 -16.70 -8.84
C ILE A 11 -12.24 -15.25 -8.38
N VAL A 12 -11.12 -14.59 -8.07
CA VAL A 12 -11.13 -13.16 -7.78
C VAL A 12 -10.89 -12.42 -9.08
N VAL A 13 -11.93 -11.75 -9.58
CA VAL A 13 -11.86 -10.87 -10.74
C VAL A 13 -11.66 -9.44 -10.26
N SER A 14 -10.66 -8.74 -10.82
CA SER A 14 -10.40 -7.32 -10.53
C SER A 14 -10.56 -6.51 -11.81
N VAL A 15 -11.44 -5.52 -11.79
CA VAL A 15 -11.69 -4.65 -12.95
C VAL A 15 -10.86 -3.37 -12.79
N PRO A 16 -9.92 -3.08 -13.72
CA PRO A 16 -9.16 -1.84 -13.65
C PRO A 16 -10.05 -0.64 -14.05
N PRO A 17 -9.84 0.54 -13.43
CA PRO A 17 -10.48 1.77 -13.89
C PRO A 17 -10.00 2.15 -15.30
N GLN A 18 -10.83 2.85 -16.07
CA GLN A 18 -10.44 3.31 -17.42
C GLN A 18 -9.21 4.22 -17.40
N GLN A 19 -9.08 5.06 -16.38
CA GLN A 19 -7.93 5.93 -16.15
C GLN A 19 -7.34 5.65 -14.76
N PRO A 20 -6.33 4.76 -14.65
CA PRO A 20 -5.74 4.41 -13.36
C PRO A 20 -4.92 5.55 -12.75
N ILE A 21 -5.20 5.88 -11.50
CA ILE A 21 -4.53 6.90 -10.71
C ILE A 21 -4.00 6.20 -9.45
N ALA A 22 -2.68 6.02 -9.39
CA ALA A 22 -2.00 5.60 -8.17
C ALA A 22 -1.72 6.85 -7.32
N LYS A 23 -2.25 6.90 -6.10
CA LYS A 23 -2.03 8.02 -5.19
C LYS A 23 -2.08 7.53 -3.74
N LEU A 24 -1.05 7.87 -2.98
CA LEU A 24 -0.98 7.61 -1.55
C LEU A 24 -0.82 8.93 -0.80
N GLU A 25 -1.47 9.03 0.36
CA GLU A 25 -1.42 10.20 1.22
C GLU A 25 -1.33 9.75 2.69
N VAL A 26 -0.82 10.62 3.55
CA VAL A 26 -0.91 10.46 5.00
C VAL A 26 -2.05 11.34 5.49
N ASN A 27 -3.05 10.75 6.13
CA ASN A 27 -4.19 11.50 6.67
C ASN A 27 -3.83 12.18 8.01
N ALA A 28 -4.73 13.02 8.52
CA ALA A 28 -4.53 13.73 9.79
C ALA A 28 -4.37 12.79 11.01
N ALA A 29 -4.84 11.54 10.91
CA ALA A 29 -4.66 10.51 11.93
C ALA A 29 -3.35 9.71 11.75
N GLN A 30 -2.41 10.22 10.96
CA GLN A 30 -1.11 9.61 10.70
C GLN A 30 -1.21 8.19 10.10
N LYS A 31 -2.22 7.96 9.27
CA LYS A 31 -2.41 6.70 8.55
C LYS A 31 -2.15 6.88 7.06
N LEU A 32 -1.66 5.82 6.43
CA LEU A 32 -1.49 5.75 5.00
C LEU A 32 -2.84 5.46 4.33
N VAL A 33 -3.29 6.35 3.46
CA VAL A 33 -4.53 6.26 2.70
C VAL A 33 -4.21 6.07 1.22
N ASN A 34 -4.95 5.18 0.56
CA ASN A 34 -4.98 5.13 -0.89
C ASN A 34 -6.03 6.10 -1.42
N ALA A 35 -5.57 7.31 -1.76
CA ALA A 35 -6.37 8.37 -2.38
C ALA A 35 -6.51 8.20 -3.92
N GLY A 36 -5.97 7.11 -4.47
CA GLY A 36 -6.11 6.75 -5.88
C GLY A 36 -7.40 5.97 -6.15
N ASN A 37 -7.58 5.56 -7.41
CA ASN A 37 -8.76 4.80 -7.86
C ASN A 37 -8.43 3.33 -8.23
N GLN A 38 -7.22 2.87 -7.91
CA GLN A 38 -6.79 1.49 -8.09
C GLN A 38 -6.20 0.92 -6.81
N ARG A 39 -6.27 -0.41 -6.63
CA ARG A 39 -5.56 -1.07 -5.51
C ARG A 39 -4.05 -0.92 -5.70
N LEU A 40 -3.33 -0.78 -4.60
CA LEU A 40 -1.86 -0.77 -4.60
C LEU A 40 -1.36 -1.83 -3.63
N LYS A 41 -0.37 -2.62 -4.05
CA LYS A 41 0.28 -3.58 -3.16
C LYS A 41 1.49 -2.91 -2.51
N ILE A 42 1.35 -2.53 -1.25
CA ILE A 42 2.46 -1.92 -0.50
C ILE A 42 3.48 -3.01 -0.16
N LEU A 43 4.70 -2.83 -0.65
CA LEU A 43 5.80 -3.77 -0.45
C LEU A 43 6.53 -3.43 0.84
N THR A 44 7.05 -2.20 0.91
CA THR A 44 7.82 -1.71 2.05
C THR A 44 7.49 -0.25 2.35
N ILE A 45 7.61 0.13 3.61
CA ILE A 45 7.54 1.52 4.06
C ILE A 45 8.87 1.84 4.74
N ALA A 46 9.57 2.85 4.26
CA ALA A 46 10.82 3.32 4.86
C ALA A 46 10.57 4.64 5.59
N TYR A 47 10.82 4.65 6.90
CA TYR A 47 10.69 5.82 7.76
C TYR A 47 12.07 6.46 7.91
N CYS A 48 12.27 7.65 7.36
CA CYS A 48 13.58 8.28 7.24
C CYS A 48 13.72 9.52 8.15
N LYS A 49 14.88 9.64 8.79
CA LYS A 49 15.25 10.83 9.58
C LYS A 49 16.23 11.71 8.81
N ASN A 50 16.20 13.01 9.06
CA ASN A 50 17.07 14.04 8.47
C ASN A 50 17.05 14.08 6.94
N ASN A 51 15.92 13.74 6.30
CA ASN A 51 15.77 13.70 4.85
C ASN A 51 16.77 12.80 4.08
N SER A 52 17.62 12.01 4.74
CA SER A 52 18.57 11.12 4.08
C SER A 52 18.00 9.72 3.88
N LYS A 53 18.31 9.08 2.73
CA LYS A 53 17.96 7.69 2.43
C LYS A 53 18.80 6.68 3.21
N GLU A 54 19.91 7.11 3.80
CA GLU A 54 20.90 6.24 4.47
C GLU A 54 20.46 5.83 5.89
N ASN A 55 19.57 6.60 6.53
CA ASN A 55 19.09 6.36 7.90
C ASN A 55 17.58 6.10 7.94
N CYS A 56 17.09 5.23 7.05
CA CYS A 56 15.68 4.84 7.04
C CYS A 56 15.45 3.50 7.74
N LYS A 57 14.48 3.45 8.65
CA LYS A 57 13.95 2.19 9.17
C LYS A 57 13.00 1.61 8.13
N ILE A 58 13.33 0.46 7.56
CA ILE A 58 12.50 -0.20 6.56
C ILE A 58 11.58 -1.21 7.24
N GLN A 59 10.29 -1.12 6.96
CA GLN A 59 9.26 -2.05 7.38
C GLN A 59 8.70 -2.78 6.16
N THR A 60 8.79 -4.11 6.16
CA THR A 60 8.14 -4.94 5.13
C THR A 60 6.66 -5.09 5.45
N VAL A 61 5.81 -4.80 4.46
CA VAL A 61 4.35 -4.75 4.62
C VAL A 61 3.66 -5.85 3.82
N ASN A 62 3.97 -5.97 2.53
CA ASN A 62 3.39 -6.95 1.60
C ASN A 62 1.85 -7.07 1.70
N LYS A 63 1.13 -5.94 1.71
CA LYS A 63 -0.35 -5.91 1.79
C LYS A 63 -0.96 -5.01 0.71
N ASN A 64 -2.14 -5.41 0.23
CA ASN A 64 -2.96 -4.57 -0.65
C ASN A 64 -3.69 -3.50 0.16
N ILE A 65 -3.72 -2.27 -0.37
CA ILE A 65 -4.59 -1.18 0.08
C ILE A 65 -5.50 -0.83 -1.10
N PHE A 66 -6.80 -1.06 -0.94
CA PHE A 66 -7.80 -0.72 -1.95
C PHE A 66 -8.12 0.80 -1.94
N PRO A 67 -8.72 1.35 -3.00
CA PRO A 67 -9.16 2.74 -3.04
C PRO A 67 -9.97 3.13 -1.79
N GLY A 68 -9.62 4.23 -1.15
CA GLY A 68 -10.26 4.73 0.07
C GLY A 68 -9.93 3.95 1.36
N GLN A 69 -9.16 2.86 1.29
CA GLN A 69 -8.74 2.15 2.50
C GLN A 69 -7.56 2.85 3.17
N GLU A 70 -7.55 2.74 4.49
CA GLU A 70 -6.48 3.23 5.35
C GLU A 70 -5.66 2.08 5.91
N ARG A 71 -4.39 2.36 6.18
CA ARG A 71 -3.50 1.49 6.93
C ARG A 71 -2.80 2.29 8.02
N ASN A 72 -2.81 1.76 9.24
CA ASN A 72 -2.01 2.31 10.32
C ASN A 72 -0.52 2.23 9.96
N LEU A 73 0.18 3.34 10.14
CA LEU A 73 1.64 3.40 10.10
C LEU A 73 2.20 3.00 11.46
N GLU A 74 3.47 2.57 11.50
CA GLU A 74 4.19 2.57 12.78
C GLU A 74 4.36 4.01 13.25
N SER A 75 4.63 4.22 14.55
CA SER A 75 4.83 5.55 15.12
C SER A 75 5.77 6.39 14.25
N ILE A 76 5.21 7.39 13.57
CA ILE A 76 5.95 8.28 12.67
C ILE A 76 6.61 9.45 13.42
N SER A 77 6.44 9.50 14.75
CA SER A 77 7.06 10.49 15.62
C SER A 77 8.58 10.46 15.51
N GLY A 78 9.15 11.59 15.07
CA GLY A 78 10.60 11.77 14.91
C GLY A 78 11.16 11.30 13.57
N TYR A 79 10.32 11.09 12.56
CA TYR A 79 10.70 10.91 11.16
C TYR A 79 10.18 12.08 10.32
N ASP A 80 10.98 12.54 9.36
CA ASP A 80 10.62 13.71 8.52
C ASP A 80 9.90 13.30 7.24
N LYS A 81 10.16 12.08 6.78
CA LYS A 81 9.58 11.55 5.53
C LYS A 81 9.37 10.05 5.60
N ILE A 82 8.37 9.59 4.86
CA ILE A 82 8.16 8.18 4.55
C ILE A 82 8.31 7.93 3.06
N VAL A 83 8.98 6.83 2.71
CA VAL A 83 9.08 6.36 1.32
C VAL A 83 8.33 5.05 1.23
N VAL A 84 7.25 5.04 0.46
CA VAL A 84 6.39 3.87 0.29
C VAL A 84 6.68 3.22 -1.06
N LYS A 85 7.26 2.02 -1.04
CA LYS A 85 7.41 1.20 -2.24
C LYS A 85 6.16 0.38 -2.45
N TYR A 86 5.62 0.41 -3.65
CA TYR A 86 4.43 -0.33 -4.02
C TYR A 86 4.62 -1.05 -5.35
N ASN A 87 3.84 -2.11 -5.55
CA ASN A 87 3.66 -2.75 -6.84
C ASN A 87 2.33 -2.31 -7.45
N ASN A 88 2.38 -1.82 -8.68
CA ASN A 88 1.22 -1.53 -9.48
C ASN A 88 0.74 -2.83 -10.14
N TRP A 89 -0.46 -3.29 -9.78
CA TRP A 89 -0.97 -4.55 -10.30
C TRP A 89 -1.43 -4.48 -11.77
N ILE A 90 -1.71 -3.29 -12.29
CA ILE A 90 -2.18 -3.07 -13.67
C ILE A 90 -0.99 -3.11 -14.63
N THR A 91 0.02 -2.30 -14.36
CA THR A 91 1.25 -2.19 -15.17
C THR A 91 2.33 -3.19 -14.76
N LYS A 92 2.17 -3.87 -13.62
CA LYS A 92 3.06 -4.91 -13.05
C LYS A 92 4.47 -4.44 -12.69
N ASP A 93 4.68 -3.14 -12.58
CA ASP A 93 5.93 -2.50 -12.18
C ASP A 93 5.88 -2.06 -10.71
N ASN A 94 7.04 -1.63 -10.20
CA ASN A 94 7.18 -1.07 -8.87
C ASN A 94 7.36 0.44 -8.95
N GLY A 95 6.65 1.16 -8.10
CA GLY A 95 6.81 2.60 -7.92
C GLY A 95 7.15 2.95 -6.48
N GLU A 96 7.51 4.21 -6.27
CA GLU A 96 7.80 4.78 -4.96
C GLU A 96 7.04 6.09 -4.78
N PHE A 97 6.43 6.28 -3.61
CA PHE A 97 5.90 7.56 -3.16
C PHE A 97 6.76 8.10 -2.03
N GLU A 98 7.26 9.32 -2.17
CA GLU A 98 7.88 10.06 -1.08
C GLU A 98 6.82 10.99 -0.47
N LEU A 99 6.47 10.77 0.80
CA LEU A 99 5.45 11.54 1.52
C LEU A 99 6.12 12.24 2.71
N ALA A 100 5.90 13.55 2.83
CA ALA A 100 6.33 14.31 4.01
C ALA A 100 5.48 13.94 5.22
N VAL A 101 6.12 13.84 6.38
CA VAL A 101 5.44 13.67 7.66
C VAL A 101 5.58 15.00 8.40
N HIS A 102 4.44 15.66 8.66
CA HIS A 102 4.36 16.90 9.44
C HIS A 102 3.92 16.61 10.87
#